data_AF-A0A3N1DBF8-F1
#
_entry.id   AF-A0A3N1DBF8-F1
#
_cell.length_a   1.000
_cell.length_b   1.000
_cell.length_c   1.000
_cell.angle_alpha   90.00
_cell.angle_beta   90.00
_cell.angle_gamma   90.00
#
_symmetry.space_group_name_H-M   'P 1'
#
loop_
_entity.id
_entity.type
_entity.pdbx_description
1 polymer ?
#
loop_
_entity_poly.entity_id
_entity_poly.type
_entity_poly.pdbx_seq_one_letter_code
_entity_poly.pdbx_strand_id
1 'polypeptide(L)'
;MAITVAARASLALNASTNVDPQEVLKLVKKASGKVKGGGASLLTTGLQNLGAEVHVEREARGRLEISINSGRRIFELCTFSATASATASDGGTVTRLRVGGLETYKTTQTKTLFIPTGPKMIAGMAPYKRFLEAIAADLRAVDPLARIAIAQRDA
;
A
#
# COMPACT_ATOMS: atom_id res chain seq x y z
N MET A 1 11.82 17.35 -12.90
CA MET A 1 11.31 16.17 -13.61
C MET A 1 9.96 15.79 -13.02
N ALA A 2 8.89 15.71 -13.82
CA ALA A 2 7.55 15.43 -13.30
C ALA A 2 7.43 13.93 -12.95
N ILE A 3 7.03 13.62 -11.72
CA ILE A 3 6.82 12.22 -11.29
C ILE A 3 5.67 11.63 -12.10
N THR A 4 5.98 10.60 -12.91
CA THR A 4 4.99 9.92 -13.75
C THR A 4 4.04 9.06 -12.92
N VAL A 5 2.90 8.67 -13.52
CA VAL A 5 1.98 7.70 -12.91
C VAL A 5 2.67 6.36 -12.67
N ALA A 6 3.54 5.93 -13.58
CA ALA A 6 4.32 4.70 -13.44
C ALA A 6 5.24 4.76 -12.21
N ALA A 7 5.97 5.86 -12.02
CA ALA A 7 6.79 6.07 -10.84
C ALA A 7 5.94 6.04 -9.56
N ARG A 8 4.75 6.66 -9.56
CA ARG A 8 3.80 6.60 -8.42
C ARG A 8 3.29 5.19 -8.14
N ALA A 9 2.95 4.43 -9.17
CA ALA A 9 2.47 3.05 -9.03
C ALA A 9 3.57 2.10 -8.53
N SER A 10 4.84 2.41 -8.80
CA SER A 10 6.00 1.61 -8.35
C SER A 10 6.32 1.77 -6.87
N LEU A 11 5.68 2.72 -6.16
CA LEU A 11 5.88 2.95 -4.74
C LEU A 11 5.72 1.63 -3.98
N ALA A 12 6.71 1.28 -3.16
CA ALA A 12 6.67 0.07 -2.35
C ALA A 12 7.42 0.29 -1.03
N LEU A 13 7.02 -0.45 -0.01
CA LEU A 13 7.78 -0.64 1.21
C LEU A 13 8.67 -1.86 1.04
N ASN A 14 9.96 -1.70 1.26
CA ASN A 14 10.93 -2.78 1.39
C ASN A 14 11.49 -2.73 2.80
N ALA A 15 11.50 -3.86 3.50
CA ALA A 15 12.05 -3.95 4.83
C ALA A 15 12.87 -5.22 5.05
N SER A 16 13.85 -5.13 5.94
CA SER A 16 14.62 -6.24 6.48
C SER A 16 14.51 -6.22 8.00
N THR A 17 14.13 -7.35 8.60
CA THR A 17 13.82 -7.48 10.02
C THR A 17 14.20 -8.87 10.52
N ASN A 18 14.42 -9.02 11.82
CA ASN A 18 14.65 -10.32 12.45
C ASN A 18 13.35 -11.03 12.88
N VAL A 19 12.19 -10.40 12.66
CA VAL A 19 10.87 -10.96 12.97
C VAL A 19 10.54 -12.08 11.97
N ASP A 20 9.85 -13.13 12.45
CA ASP A 20 9.44 -14.26 11.61
C ASP A 20 8.55 -13.82 10.43
N PRO A 21 8.70 -14.39 9.20
CA PRO A 21 7.91 -14.00 8.04
C PRO A 21 6.39 -14.07 8.25
N GLN A 22 5.88 -15.06 8.98
CA GLN A 22 4.44 -15.18 9.26
C GLN A 22 3.98 -14.10 10.23
N GLU A 23 4.80 -13.78 11.22
CA GLU A 23 4.51 -12.70 12.16
C GLU A 23 4.52 -11.33 11.47
N VAL A 24 5.46 -11.09 10.55
CA VAL A 24 5.46 -9.88 9.71
C VAL A 24 4.20 -9.78 8.85
N LEU A 25 3.75 -10.87 8.23
CA LEU A 25 2.49 -10.86 7.45
C LEU A 25 1.26 -10.62 8.34
N LYS A 26 1.26 -11.11 9.59
CA LYS A 26 0.22 -10.75 10.57
C LYS A 26 0.22 -9.26 10.90
N LEU A 27 1.39 -8.61 10.99
CA LEU A 27 1.48 -7.15 11.15
C LEU A 27 0.91 -6.41 9.93
N VAL A 28 1.22 -6.87 8.71
CA VAL A 28 0.64 -6.31 7.47
C VAL A 28 -0.89 -6.42 7.48
N LYS A 29 -1.43 -7.58 7.88
CA LYS A 29 -2.87 -7.80 8.02
C LYS A 29 -3.49 -6.89 9.09
N LYS A 30 -2.83 -6.73 10.24
CA LYS A 30 -3.27 -5.81 11.30
C LYS A 30 -3.31 -4.35 10.81
N ALA A 31 -2.33 -3.94 9.99
CA ALA A 31 -2.29 -2.60 9.43
C ALA A 31 -3.46 -2.31 8.48
N SER A 32 -4.09 -3.33 7.87
CA SER A 32 -5.25 -3.10 6.98
C SER A 32 -6.45 -2.57 7.76
N GLY A 33 -6.60 -2.99 9.01
CA GLY A 33 -7.64 -2.50 9.92
C GLY A 33 -7.45 -1.05 10.37
N LYS A 34 -6.24 -0.50 10.25
CA LYS A 34 -5.91 0.89 10.63
C LYS A 34 -6.24 1.92 9.56
N VAL A 35 -6.35 1.48 8.31
CA VAL A 35 -6.69 2.35 7.18
C VAL A 35 -8.19 2.24 6.93
N LYS A 36 -8.95 2.97 7.75
CA LYS A 36 -10.40 3.16 7.56
C LYS A 36 -10.69 4.66 7.46
N GLY A 37 -11.49 5.05 6.48
CA GLY A 37 -12.13 6.38 6.48
C GLY A 37 -11.28 7.57 6.02
N GLY A 38 -10.07 7.37 5.50
CA GLY A 38 -9.11 8.48 5.35
C GLY A 38 -8.95 9.10 3.96
N GLY A 39 -9.49 8.53 2.89
CA GLY A 39 -9.24 9.05 1.53
C GLY A 39 -10.04 10.33 1.29
N ALA A 40 -9.40 11.42 0.86
CA ALA A 40 -10.09 12.59 0.33
C ALA A 40 -11.20 12.10 -0.62
N SER A 41 -12.42 12.51 -0.32
CA SER A 41 -13.68 12.02 -0.86
C SER A 41 -13.56 11.61 -2.33
N LEU A 42 -13.44 10.30 -2.58
CA LEU A 42 -13.38 9.77 -3.94
C LEU A 42 -14.75 9.83 -4.63
N LEU A 43 -15.81 10.10 -3.85
CA LEU A 43 -17.18 10.32 -4.27
C LEU A 43 -17.82 11.38 -3.36
N THR A 44 -17.64 12.68 -3.61
CA THR A 44 -18.48 13.73 -2.99
C THR A 44 -19.83 13.80 -3.69
N THR A 45 -20.67 12.77 -3.54
CA THR A 45 -22.09 12.88 -3.81
C THR A 45 -22.79 12.87 -2.45
N GLY A 46 -23.14 14.05 -1.92
CA GLY A 46 -24.08 14.25 -0.82
C GLY A 46 -23.81 13.47 0.48
N LEU A 47 -23.35 14.18 1.52
CA LEU A 47 -23.46 13.80 2.96
C LEU A 47 -22.80 12.50 3.48
N GLN A 48 -22.14 11.67 2.67
CA GLN A 48 -21.41 10.50 3.21
C GLN A 48 -20.01 10.39 2.62
N ASN A 49 -18.99 10.60 3.46
CA ASN A 49 -17.61 10.29 3.12
C ASN A 49 -17.46 8.77 2.97
N LEU A 50 -17.59 8.28 1.74
CA LEU A 50 -17.20 6.91 1.37
C LEU A 50 -15.68 6.82 1.39
N GLY A 51 -15.12 6.74 2.60
CA GLY A 51 -13.68 6.60 2.81
C GLY A 51 -13.15 5.30 2.22
N ALA A 52 -11.87 5.25 1.87
CA ALA A 52 -11.26 4.03 1.38
C ALA A 52 -10.96 3.03 2.50
N GLU A 53 -11.03 1.75 2.17
CA GLU A 53 -10.75 0.62 3.06
C GLU A 53 -9.72 -0.31 2.40
N VAL A 54 -8.87 -0.92 3.23
CA VAL A 54 -7.86 -1.90 2.79
C VAL A 54 -8.31 -3.31 3.17
N HIS A 55 -8.36 -4.21 2.20
CA HIS A 55 -8.80 -5.59 2.39
C HIS A 55 -7.70 -6.57 2.02
N VAL A 56 -7.58 -7.65 2.79
CA VAL A 56 -6.80 -8.83 2.41
C VAL A 56 -7.74 -9.76 1.65
N GLU A 57 -7.49 -9.92 0.35
CA GLU A 57 -8.34 -10.71 -0.55
C GLU A 57 -7.96 -12.19 -0.55
N ARG A 58 -6.66 -12.47 -0.48
CA ARG A 58 -6.13 -13.83 -0.43
C ARG A 58 -4.90 -13.90 0.47
N GLU A 59 -4.76 -15.02 1.14
CA GLU A 59 -3.61 -15.37 1.97
C GLU A 59 -3.01 -16.67 1.45
N ALA A 60 -1.72 -16.64 1.12
CA ALA A 60 -0.92 -17.80 0.69
C ALA A 60 0.35 -17.86 1.53
N ARG A 61 1.06 -19.00 1.50
CA ARG A 61 2.33 -19.14 2.24
C ARG A 61 3.33 -18.07 1.80
N GLY A 62 3.60 -17.11 2.69
CA GLY A 62 4.55 -16.02 2.44
C GLY A 62 4.01 -14.87 1.59
N ARG A 63 2.70 -14.83 1.26
CA ARG A 63 2.10 -13.77 0.44
C ARG A 63 0.69 -13.39 0.88
N LEU A 64 0.39 -12.08 0.83
CA LEU A 64 -0.96 -11.53 0.91
C LEU A 64 -1.30 -10.79 -0.39
N GLU A 65 -2.48 -11.03 -0.92
CA GLU A 65 -3.09 -10.21 -1.98
C GLU A 65 -3.99 -9.18 -1.32
N ILE A 66 -3.81 -7.90 -1.65
CA ILE A 66 -4.41 -6.78 -0.95
C ILE A 66 -5.09 -5.85 -1.95
N SER A 67 -6.29 -5.40 -1.63
CA SER A 67 -7.05 -4.42 -2.41
C SER A 67 -7.30 -3.16 -1.58
N ILE A 68 -7.41 -2.02 -2.24
CA ILE A 68 -8.01 -0.81 -1.68
C ILE A 68 -9.29 -0.55 -2.42
N ASN A 69 -10.39 -0.49 -1.67
CA ASN A 69 -11.72 -0.26 -2.21
C ASN A 69 -12.26 1.08 -1.74
N SER A 70 -13.17 1.66 -2.51
CA SER A 70 -14.03 2.75 -2.03
C SER A 70 -14.94 2.22 -0.91
N GLY A 71 -15.39 3.11 -0.02
CA GLY A 71 -16.17 2.74 1.16
C GLY A 71 -17.32 1.79 0.86
N ARG A 72 -17.57 0.84 1.77
CA ARG A 72 -18.53 -0.27 1.61
C ARG A 72 -18.21 -1.24 0.47
N ARG A 73 -16.95 -1.30 0.01
CA ARG A 73 -16.46 -2.23 -1.03
C ARG A 73 -17.16 -2.06 -2.40
N ILE A 74 -17.65 -0.86 -2.70
CA ILE A 74 -18.44 -0.63 -3.92
C ILE A 74 -17.55 -0.72 -5.18
N PHE A 75 -16.32 -0.18 -5.12
CA PHE A 75 -15.40 -0.19 -6.24
C PHE A 75 -13.96 -0.48 -5.80
N GLU A 76 -13.28 -1.38 -6.49
CA GLU A 76 -11.83 -1.55 -6.36
C GLU A 76 -11.09 -0.36 -6.98
N LEU A 77 -10.16 0.22 -6.23
CA LEU A 77 -9.35 1.38 -6.64
C LEU A 77 -7.97 0.96 -7.12
N CYS A 78 -7.32 0.08 -6.36
CA CYS A 78 -6.04 -0.52 -6.71
C CYS A 78 -5.79 -1.82 -5.94
N THR A 79 -4.94 -2.69 -6.50
CA THR A 79 -4.45 -3.91 -5.86
C THR A 79 -2.94 -3.93 -5.79
N PHE A 80 -2.40 -4.69 -4.85
CA PHE A 80 -0.98 -4.96 -4.69
C PHE A 80 -0.79 -6.18 -3.80
N SER A 81 0.44 -6.65 -3.65
CA SER A 81 0.76 -7.76 -2.77
C SER A 81 1.77 -7.38 -1.69
N ALA A 82 1.74 -8.15 -0.61
CA ALA A 82 2.77 -8.22 0.40
C ALA A 82 3.43 -9.60 0.35
N THR A 83 4.75 -9.66 0.34
CA THR A 83 5.53 -10.90 0.37
C THR A 83 6.55 -10.84 1.49
N ALA A 84 6.63 -11.90 2.28
CA ALA A 84 7.64 -12.06 3.32
C ALA A 84 8.39 -13.37 3.13
N SER A 85 9.72 -13.32 3.13
CA SER A 85 10.58 -14.48 2.94
C SER A 85 11.79 -14.42 3.86
N ALA A 86 12.08 -15.53 4.54
CA ALA A 86 13.34 -15.71 5.25
C ALA A 86 14.50 -15.81 4.26
N THR A 87 15.58 -15.07 4.50
CA THR A 87 16.82 -15.10 3.73
C THR A 87 17.97 -15.40 4.70
N ALA A 88 18.81 -16.37 4.37
CA ALA A 88 20.04 -16.61 5.13
C ALA A 88 20.99 -15.41 4.97
N SER A 89 21.62 -15.01 6.07
CA SER A 89 22.60 -13.93 6.15
C SER A 89 23.78 -14.43 6.99
N ASP A 90 24.96 -13.84 6.80
CA ASP A 90 26.21 -14.28 7.46
C ASP A 90 26.18 -14.25 9.01
N GLY A 91 25.13 -13.68 9.61
CA GLY A 91 24.89 -13.63 11.06
C GLY A 91 23.53 -14.21 11.51
N GLY A 92 22.82 -14.97 10.66
CA GLY A 92 21.54 -15.59 11.00
C GLY A 92 20.46 -15.46 9.91
N THR A 93 19.21 -15.69 10.27
CA THR A 93 18.06 -15.57 9.36
C THR A 93 17.49 -14.16 9.41
N VAL A 94 17.41 -13.48 8.26
CA VAL A 94 16.78 -12.16 8.12
C VAL A 94 15.53 -12.30 7.26
N THR A 95 14.42 -11.77 7.74
CA THR A 95 13.17 -11.69 6.98
C THR A 95 13.20 -10.47 6.07
N ARG A 96 12.97 -10.69 4.78
CA ARG A 96 12.72 -9.64 3.81
C ARG A 96 11.23 -9.49 3.58
N LEU A 97 10.72 -8.29 3.81
CA LEU A 97 9.35 -7.88 3.53
C LEU A 97 9.34 -6.95 2.33
N ARG A 98 8.45 -7.22 1.38
CA ARG A 98 8.08 -6.28 0.32
C ARG A 98 6.57 -6.10 0.33
N VAL A 99 6.10 -4.86 0.42
CA VAL A 99 4.68 -4.52 0.31
C VAL A 99 4.52 -3.45 -0.76
N GLY A 100 3.75 -3.75 -1.79
CA GLY A 100 3.44 -2.74 -2.80
C GLY A 100 4.08 -2.94 -4.16
N GLY A 101 4.15 -1.83 -4.91
CA GLY A 101 4.07 -1.87 -6.36
C GLY A 101 2.63 -2.24 -6.76
N LEU A 102 1.87 -1.25 -7.22
CA LEU A 102 0.48 -1.47 -7.59
C LEU A 102 0.40 -2.42 -8.80
N GLU A 103 -0.36 -3.50 -8.65
CA GLU A 103 -0.60 -4.51 -9.68
C GLU A 103 -1.72 -4.04 -10.61
N THR A 104 -2.84 -3.58 -10.04
CA THR A 104 -3.90 -2.86 -10.75
C THR A 104 -4.13 -1.50 -10.10
N TYR A 105 -4.51 -0.50 -10.89
CA TYR A 105 -4.88 0.80 -10.37
C TYR A 105 -5.72 1.61 -11.34
N LYS A 106 -6.68 2.36 -10.82
CA LYS A 106 -7.46 3.33 -11.58
C LYS A 106 -6.81 4.69 -11.54
N THR A 107 -6.94 5.44 -12.63
CA THR A 107 -6.40 6.81 -12.72
C THR A 107 -7.50 7.82 -12.98
N THR A 108 -7.34 9.01 -12.41
CA THR A 108 -8.23 10.15 -12.61
C THR A 108 -7.42 11.36 -13.06
N GLN A 109 -8.05 12.28 -13.78
CA GLN A 109 -7.41 13.49 -14.25
C GLN A 109 -8.42 14.63 -14.25
N THR A 110 -8.02 15.79 -13.75
CA THR A 110 -8.86 17.00 -13.77
C THR A 110 -9.10 17.42 -15.21
N LYS A 111 -10.36 17.71 -15.54
CA LYS A 111 -10.77 18.23 -16.85
C LYS A 111 -11.50 19.55 -16.68
N THR A 112 -11.19 20.51 -17.54
CA THR A 112 -11.92 21.79 -17.68
C THR A 112 -12.46 21.84 -19.09
N LEU A 113 -13.78 21.96 -19.27
CA LEU A 113 -14.43 21.89 -20.58
C LEU A 113 -13.99 20.64 -21.39
N PHE A 114 -13.96 19.47 -20.75
CA PHE A 114 -13.46 18.19 -21.29
C PHE A 114 -11.96 18.12 -21.62
N ILE A 115 -11.23 19.24 -21.52
CA ILE A 115 -9.78 19.31 -21.75
C ILE A 115 -9.04 18.89 -20.47
N PRO A 116 -8.16 17.88 -20.51
CA PRO A 116 -7.34 17.51 -19.37
C PRO A 116 -6.40 18.66 -18.97
N THR A 117 -6.50 19.13 -17.74
CA THR A 117 -5.77 20.32 -17.24
C THR A 117 -4.88 20.03 -16.03
N GLY A 118 -4.93 18.81 -15.49
CA GLY A 118 -4.15 18.42 -14.32
C GLY A 118 -3.27 17.19 -14.54
N PRO A 119 -2.35 16.90 -13.61
CA PRO A 119 -1.60 15.65 -13.61
C PRO A 119 -2.54 14.46 -13.42
N LYS A 120 -2.21 13.34 -14.04
CA LYS A 120 -2.94 12.08 -13.82
C LYS A 120 -2.63 11.55 -12.41
N MET A 121 -3.69 11.30 -11.64
CA MET A 121 -3.66 10.84 -10.27
C MET A 121 -4.05 9.36 -10.21
N ILE A 122 -3.56 8.63 -9.21
CA ILE A 122 -3.99 7.25 -8.94
C ILE A 122 -5.05 7.27 -7.85
N ALA A 123 -6.21 6.67 -8.12
CA ALA A 123 -7.26 6.50 -7.13
C ALA A 123 -6.77 5.56 -6.02
N GLY A 124 -7.01 5.90 -4.76
CA GLY A 124 -6.51 5.11 -3.63
C GLY A 124 -5.04 5.36 -3.24
N MET A 125 -4.33 6.28 -3.88
CA MET A 125 -2.92 6.55 -3.54
C MET A 125 -2.71 7.08 -2.11
N ALA A 126 -3.61 7.92 -1.60
CA ALA A 126 -3.53 8.43 -0.22
C ALA A 126 -3.71 7.33 0.86
N PRO A 127 -4.78 6.51 0.82
CA PRO A 127 -4.89 5.37 1.74
C PRO A 127 -3.76 4.35 1.54
N TYR A 128 -3.28 4.16 0.32
CA TYR A 128 -2.12 3.31 0.04
C TYR A 128 -0.85 3.77 0.77
N LYS A 129 -0.49 5.06 0.69
CA LYS A 129 0.67 5.62 1.39
C LYS A 129 0.56 5.44 2.91
N ARG A 130 -0.60 5.76 3.48
CA ARG A 130 -0.85 5.55 4.92
C ARG A 130 -0.77 4.08 5.33
N PHE A 131 -1.20 3.17 4.45
CA PHE A 131 -1.07 1.75 4.70
C PHE A 131 0.42 1.34 4.81
N LEU A 132 1.26 1.80 3.87
CA LEU A 132 2.71 1.56 3.94
C LEU A 132 3.34 2.18 5.20
N GLU A 133 2.95 3.41 5.55
CA GLU A 133 3.42 4.09 6.76
C GLU A 133 2.99 3.37 8.04
N ALA A 134 1.75 2.85 8.09
CA ALA A 134 1.24 2.08 9.22
C ALA A 134 2.02 0.77 9.41
N ILE A 135 2.34 0.06 8.32
CA ILE A 135 3.20 -1.13 8.37
C ILE A 135 4.59 -0.76 8.88
N ALA A 136 5.18 0.32 8.38
CA ALA A 136 6.49 0.77 8.82
C ALA A 136 6.51 1.11 10.32
N ALA A 137 5.46 1.77 10.82
CA ALA A 137 5.32 2.09 12.24
C ALA A 137 5.18 0.82 13.09
N ASP A 138 4.32 -0.12 12.68
CA ASP A 138 4.13 -1.39 13.39
C ASP A 138 5.41 -2.23 13.42
N LEU A 139 6.12 -2.29 12.28
CA LEU A 139 7.35 -3.06 12.19
C LEU A 139 8.47 -2.46 13.05
N ARG A 140 8.62 -1.12 13.09
CA ARG A 140 9.59 -0.47 13.99
C ARG A 140 9.26 -0.67 15.47
N ALA A 141 7.98 -0.75 15.81
CA ALA A 141 7.57 -0.98 17.19
C ALA A 141 7.92 -2.40 17.67
N VAL A 142 7.88 -3.39 16.78
CA VAL A 142 8.24 -4.79 17.08
C VAL A 142 9.74 -5.03 16.95
N ASP A 143 10.39 -4.44 15.95
CA ASP A 143 11.82 -4.55 15.69
C ASP A 143 12.42 -3.15 15.46
N PRO A 144 12.97 -2.50 16.51
CA PRO A 144 13.61 -1.20 16.40
C PRO A 144 14.83 -1.17 15.48
N LEU A 145 15.42 -2.33 15.17
CA LEU A 145 16.58 -2.46 14.28
C LEU A 145 16.18 -2.75 12.83
N ALA A 146 14.87 -2.85 12.54
CA ALA A 146 14.38 -3.09 11.20
C ALA A 146 14.82 -1.98 10.23
N ARG A 147 15.40 -2.37 9.11
CA ARG A 147 15.75 -1.46 8.00
C ARG A 147 14.54 -1.34 7.10
N ILE A 148 13.95 -0.15 6.98
CA ILE A 148 12.70 0.07 6.25
C ILE A 148 12.88 1.23 5.28
N ALA A 149 12.53 1.01 4.02
CA ALA A 149 12.53 2.02 2.97
C ALA A 149 11.19 2.01 2.23
N ILE A 150 10.54 3.18 2.15
CA ILE A 150 9.37 3.39 1.30
C ILE A 150 9.85 4.23 0.11
N ALA A 151 9.95 3.62 -1.07
CA ALA A 151 10.55 4.24 -2.23
C ALA A 151 9.81 3.89 -3.52
N GLN A 152 9.91 4.79 -4.49
CA GLN A 152 9.53 4.53 -5.87
C GLN A 152 10.73 3.90 -6.58
N ARG A 153 10.51 3.07 -7.60
CA ARG A 153 11.57 2.75 -8.56
C ARG A 153 11.70 3.91 -9.54
N ASP A 154 12.93 4.28 -9.86
CA ASP A 154 13.21 5.13 -11.00
C ASP A 154 12.71 4.40 -12.25
N ALA A 155 11.88 5.10 -13.03
CA ALA A 155 11.28 4.59 -14.26
C ALA A 155 12.21 4.81 -15.45
#